data_AF-A0AAN1SYE7-F1
#
_entry.id   AF-A0AAN1SYE7-F1
#
_cell.length_a   1.000
_cell.length_b   1.000
_cell.length_c   1.000
_cell.angle_alpha   90.00
_cell.angle_beta   90.00
_cell.angle_gamma   90.00
#
_symmetry.space_group_name_H-M   'P 1'
#
loop_
_entity.id
_entity.type
_entity.pdbx_description
1 polymer ?
#
loop_
_entity_poly.entity_id
_entity_poly.type
_entity_poly.pdbx_seq_one_letter_code
_entity_poly.pdbx_strand_id
1 'polypeptide(L)'
;MIELVLLAVVVATVILAIRKGGAAVPVEPLIVQRPGQYHITLAPQLDSSLGFIEAVAQRLAGDSQPAGDTPTIFFQVRRAGGQAENFYLLAIAFRKGVFFIQAIVPRPLRDSESHLAALREFSDAVLLNYPPVPPFDAAGAERIDASVEEVAQQSGIVVSKLVA
;
A
#
# COMPACT_ATOMS: atom_id res chain seq x y z
N MET A 1 21.20 -7.17 51.24
CA MET A 1 20.67 -5.81 50.91
C MET A 1 21.25 -5.30 49.59
N ILE A 2 22.54 -5.51 49.33
CA ILE A 2 23.22 -5.13 48.09
C ILE A 2 22.64 -5.87 46.88
N GLU A 3 22.26 -7.15 47.00
CA GLU A 3 21.67 -7.88 45.86
C GLU A 3 20.33 -7.30 45.39
N LEU A 4 19.54 -6.75 46.32
CA LEU A 4 18.22 -6.17 46.03
C LEU A 4 18.37 -4.80 45.32
N VAL A 5 19.40 -4.03 45.70
CA VAL A 5 19.78 -2.79 45.02
C VAL A 5 20.32 -3.08 43.62
N LEU A 6 21.15 -4.11 43.47
CA LEU A 6 21.72 -4.50 42.18
C LEU A 6 20.62 -4.95 41.20
N LEU A 7 19.66 -5.74 41.68
CA LEU A 7 18.52 -6.19 40.90
C LEU A 7 17.64 -5.00 40.45
N ALA A 8 17.40 -4.04 41.33
CA ALA A 8 16.62 -2.84 41.00
C ALA A 8 17.29 -2.00 39.90
N VAL A 9 18.62 -1.86 39.94
CA VAL A 9 19.39 -1.11 38.94
C VAL A 9 19.37 -1.81 37.57
N VAL A 10 19.52 -3.14 37.54
CA VAL A 10 19.44 -3.93 36.30
C VAL A 10 18.04 -3.85 35.70
N VAL A 11 17.00 -4.01 36.51
CA VAL A 11 15.61 -3.90 36.05
C VAL A 11 15.32 -2.49 35.52
N ALA A 12 15.76 -1.44 36.22
CA ALA A 12 15.58 -0.07 35.78
C ALA A 12 16.30 0.21 34.44
N THR A 13 17.53 -0.26 34.27
CA THR A 13 18.29 -0.09 33.02
C THR A 13 17.69 -0.86 31.86
N VAL A 14 17.21 -2.09 32.10
CA VAL A 14 16.48 -2.88 31.09
C VAL A 14 15.18 -2.19 30.69
N ILE A 15 14.38 -1.71 31.65
CA ILE A 15 13.14 -0.96 31.36
C ILE A 15 13.43 0.32 30.58
N LEU A 16 14.50 1.05 30.93
CA LEU A 16 14.88 2.28 30.23
C LEU A 16 15.39 2.00 28.80
N ALA A 17 16.10 0.89 28.60
CA ALA A 17 16.55 0.44 27.29
C ALA A 17 15.37 0.02 26.40
N ILE A 18 14.38 -0.70 26.95
CA ILE A 18 13.14 -1.08 26.23
C ILE A 18 12.32 0.17 25.91
N ARG A 19 12.17 1.13 26.84
CA ARG A 19 11.44 2.39 26.60
C ARG A 19 12.12 3.32 25.60
N LYS A 20 13.45 3.25 25.43
CA LYS A 20 14.20 4.02 24.42
C LYS A 20 14.07 3.46 23.00
N GLY A 21 13.62 2.22 22.84
CA GLY A 21 13.01 1.76 21.59
C GLY A 21 11.66 2.43 21.46
N GLY A 22 11.68 3.71 21.06
CA GLY A 22 10.52 4.60 21.06
C GLY A 22 9.29 3.87 20.56
N ALA A 23 8.21 3.93 21.35
CA ALA A 23 6.90 3.53 20.89
C ALA A 23 6.71 4.14 19.50
N ALA A 24 6.67 3.29 18.47
CA ALA A 24 6.25 3.72 17.16
C ALA A 24 4.87 4.34 17.39
N VAL A 25 4.79 5.67 17.30
CA VAL A 25 3.51 6.37 17.29
C VAL A 25 2.69 5.62 16.25
N PRO A 26 1.51 5.07 16.59
CA PRO A 26 0.66 4.44 15.59
C PRO A 26 0.33 5.52 14.58
N VAL A 27 1.06 5.54 13.47
CA VAL A 27 0.77 6.47 12.40
C VAL A 27 -0.40 5.82 11.68
N GLU A 28 -1.60 6.27 12.02
CA GLU A 28 -2.84 5.71 11.47
C GLU A 28 -2.76 5.73 9.95
N PRO A 29 -3.12 4.63 9.27
CA PRO A 29 -3.20 4.64 7.82
C PRO A 29 -4.28 5.62 7.38
N LEU A 30 -4.01 6.36 6.31
CA LEU A 30 -5.03 7.22 5.72
C LEU A 30 -6.02 6.32 4.95
N ILE A 31 -7.26 6.29 5.41
CA ILE A 31 -8.33 5.51 4.78
C ILE A 31 -9.33 6.47 4.12
N VAL A 32 -9.54 6.29 2.81
CA VAL A 32 -10.57 7.01 2.06
C VAL A 32 -11.55 6.00 1.47
N GLN A 33 -12.84 6.18 1.78
CA GLN A 33 -13.89 5.28 1.31
C GLN A 33 -14.96 6.04 0.52
N ARG A 34 -15.32 5.49 -0.64
CA ARG A 34 -16.56 5.80 -1.36
C ARG A 34 -17.42 4.54 -1.40
N PRO A 35 -18.56 4.50 -0.68
CA PRO A 35 -19.41 3.31 -0.61
C PRO A 35 -19.77 2.77 -2.00
N GLY A 36 -19.53 1.49 -2.22
CA GLY A 36 -19.84 0.80 -3.49
C GLY A 36 -18.91 1.12 -4.67
N GLN A 37 -17.86 1.92 -4.46
CA GLN A 37 -16.92 2.29 -5.53
C GLN A 37 -15.49 1.89 -5.19
N TYR A 38 -14.91 2.50 -4.16
CA TYR A 38 -13.50 2.26 -3.81
C TYR A 38 -13.20 2.42 -2.32
N HIS A 39 -12.17 1.72 -1.89
CA HIS A 39 -11.55 1.76 -0.57
C HIS A 39 -10.04 1.95 -0.74
N ILE A 40 -9.53 3.10 -0.32
CA ILE A 40 -8.11 3.45 -0.39
C ILE A 40 -7.50 3.30 1.01
N THR A 41 -6.36 2.63 1.11
CA THR A 41 -5.57 2.51 2.35
C THR A 41 -4.13 2.92 2.08
N LEU A 42 -3.69 4.04 2.65
CA LEU A 42 -2.34 4.58 2.42
C LEU A 42 -1.51 4.53 3.69
N ALA A 43 -0.23 4.25 3.51
CA ALA A 43 0.76 4.61 4.52
C ALA A 43 0.73 6.14 4.71
N PRO A 44 0.78 6.63 5.96
CA PRO A 44 0.59 8.06 6.28
C PRO A 44 1.65 9.01 5.74
N GLN A 45 2.77 8.49 5.22
CA GLN A 45 3.78 9.30 4.53
C GLN A 45 3.41 9.60 3.06
N LEU A 46 2.29 9.06 2.57
CA LEU A 46 1.86 9.14 1.17
C LEU A 46 0.71 10.12 0.93
N ASP A 47 0.49 11.09 1.82
CA ASP A 47 -0.55 12.12 1.65
C ASP A 47 -0.43 12.86 0.32
N SER A 48 0.81 13.16 -0.11
CA SER A 48 1.08 13.79 -1.40
C SER A 48 0.73 12.92 -2.62
N SER A 49 0.61 11.61 -2.45
CA SER A 49 0.22 10.65 -3.48
C SER A 49 -1.29 10.46 -3.56
N LEU A 50 -2.06 10.94 -2.57
CA LEU A 50 -3.51 10.76 -2.51
C LEU A 50 -4.21 11.29 -3.77
N GLY A 51 -3.81 12.46 -4.28
CA GLY A 51 -4.43 13.06 -5.47
C GLY A 51 -4.34 12.18 -6.71
N PHE A 52 -3.19 11.53 -6.94
CA PHE A 52 -3.05 10.57 -8.03
C PHE A 52 -3.87 9.30 -7.79
N ILE A 53 -3.83 8.77 -6.57
CA ILE A 53 -4.52 7.53 -6.21
C ILE A 53 -6.04 7.70 -6.30
N GLU A 54 -6.57 8.85 -5.88
CA GLU A 54 -7.98 9.18 -6.06
C GLU A 54 -8.35 9.38 -7.54
N ALA A 55 -7.48 10.00 -8.35
CA ALA A 55 -7.73 10.13 -9.78
C ALA A 55 -7.83 8.75 -10.47
N VAL A 56 -6.95 7.81 -10.12
CA VAL A 56 -7.05 6.41 -10.55
C VAL A 56 -8.36 5.79 -10.07
N ALA A 57 -8.71 5.95 -8.78
CA ALA A 57 -9.93 5.39 -8.22
C ALA A 57 -11.21 5.91 -8.92
N GLN A 58 -11.25 7.21 -9.22
CA GLN A 58 -12.34 7.85 -9.94
C GLN A 58 -12.42 7.38 -11.39
N ARG A 59 -11.28 7.23 -12.07
CA ARG A 59 -11.23 6.68 -13.43
C ARG A 59 -11.83 5.28 -13.48
N LEU A 60 -11.39 4.41 -12.56
CA LEU A 60 -11.88 3.05 -12.42
C LEU A 60 -13.37 2.96 -12.07
N ALA A 61 -13.85 3.85 -11.20
CA ALA A 61 -15.26 3.89 -10.81
C ALA A 61 -16.17 4.47 -11.90
N GLY A 62 -15.64 5.33 -12.79
CA GLY A 62 -16.36 5.91 -13.92
C GLY A 62 -16.49 4.98 -15.13
N ASP A 63 -15.58 4.01 -15.25
CA ASP A 63 -15.64 2.99 -16.29
C ASP A 63 -16.57 1.82 -15.89
N SER A 64 -16.89 0.95 -16.85
CA SER A 64 -17.67 -0.26 -16.55
C SER A 64 -16.93 -1.14 -15.54
N GLN A 65 -17.59 -1.56 -14.48
CA GLN A 65 -16.96 -2.40 -13.46
C GLN A 65 -16.47 -3.75 -14.02
N PRO A 66 -15.45 -4.38 -13.40
CA PRO A 66 -15.12 -5.78 -13.64
C PRO A 66 -16.32 -6.71 -13.46
N ALA A 67 -16.41 -7.73 -14.31
CA ALA A 67 -17.49 -8.72 -14.25
C ALA A 67 -17.36 -9.67 -13.05
N GLY A 68 -16.16 -9.72 -12.45
CA GLY A 68 -15.83 -10.52 -11.27
C GLY A 68 -14.58 -9.98 -10.59
N ASP A 69 -14.11 -10.69 -9.56
CA ASP A 69 -12.88 -10.32 -8.86
C ASP A 69 -11.68 -10.32 -9.82
N THR A 70 -10.74 -9.39 -9.63
CA THR A 70 -9.50 -9.34 -10.44
C THR A 70 -8.32 -9.92 -9.65
N PRO A 71 -7.22 -10.36 -10.26
CA PRO A 71 -5.96 -10.46 -9.52
C PRO A 71 -5.62 -9.11 -8.87
N THR A 72 -4.86 -9.15 -7.78
CA THR A 72 -4.21 -7.95 -7.25
C THR A 72 -3.06 -7.59 -8.17
N ILE A 73 -3.06 -6.36 -8.67
CA ILE A 73 -2.01 -5.84 -9.55
C ILE A 73 -1.12 -4.90 -8.74
N PHE A 74 0.19 -5.04 -8.93
CA PHE A 74 1.20 -4.33 -8.19
C PHE A 74 1.96 -3.37 -9.10
N PHE A 75 2.20 -2.15 -8.63
CA PHE A 75 2.90 -1.10 -9.34
C PHE A 75 3.93 -0.43 -8.44
N GLN A 76 5.03 0.00 -9.07
CA GLN A 76 5.92 1.01 -8.56
C GLN A 76 5.54 2.35 -9.18
N VAL A 77 5.37 3.38 -8.38
CA VAL A 77 4.90 4.69 -8.81
C VAL A 77 5.87 5.78 -8.36
N ARG A 78 6.29 6.65 -9.29
CA ARG A 78 7.20 7.77 -9.01
C ARG A 78 6.85 9.00 -9.83
N ARG A 79 7.25 10.18 -9.36
CA ARG A 79 7.07 11.42 -10.13
C ARG A 79 8.07 11.50 -11.29
N ALA A 80 7.63 11.95 -12.46
CA ALA A 80 8.53 12.21 -13.58
C ALA A 80 9.56 13.29 -13.19
N GLY A 81 10.84 13.03 -13.47
CA GLY A 81 11.94 13.92 -13.07
C GLY A 81 12.28 13.92 -11.56
N GLY A 82 11.59 13.11 -10.75
CA GLY A 82 11.94 12.90 -9.34
C GLY A 82 13.20 12.05 -9.17
N GLN A 83 13.79 12.08 -7.97
CA GLN A 83 14.88 11.19 -7.59
C GLN A 83 14.44 9.73 -7.72
N ALA A 84 15.34 8.85 -8.17
CA ALA A 84 15.05 7.44 -8.39
C ALA A 84 14.57 6.71 -7.13
N GLU A 85 15.00 7.16 -5.95
CA GLU A 85 14.61 6.60 -4.65
C GLU A 85 13.27 7.13 -4.13
N ASN A 86 12.71 8.18 -4.76
CA ASN A 86 11.44 8.77 -4.36
C ASN A 86 10.28 8.13 -5.14
N PHE A 87 9.95 6.91 -4.75
CA PHE A 87 8.83 6.15 -5.28
C PHE A 87 8.01 5.52 -4.15
N TYR A 88 6.79 5.12 -4.47
CA TYR A 88 5.94 4.32 -3.60
C TYR A 88 5.42 3.09 -4.34
N LEU A 89 4.91 2.15 -3.58
CA LEU A 89 4.38 0.89 -4.05
C LEU A 89 2.85 0.94 -3.96
N LEU A 90 2.17 0.53 -5.03
CA LEU A 90 0.71 0.61 -5.16
C LEU A 90 0.16 -0.77 -5.55
N ALA A 91 -0.84 -1.24 -4.82
CA ALA A 91 -1.62 -2.43 -5.14
C ALA A 91 -3.06 -2.03 -5.46
N ILE A 92 -3.65 -2.66 -6.47
CA ILE A 92 -5.05 -2.46 -6.84
C ILE A 92 -5.71 -3.82 -7.07
N ALA A 93 -6.88 -4.03 -6.47
CA ALA A 93 -7.67 -5.23 -6.68
C ALA A 93 -9.17 -4.90 -6.66
N PHE A 94 -9.97 -5.56 -7.50
CA PHE A 94 -11.42 -5.46 -7.43
C PHE A 94 -11.97 -6.68 -6.68
N ARG A 95 -12.70 -6.46 -5.59
CA ARG A 95 -13.33 -7.52 -4.79
C ARG A 95 -14.76 -7.15 -4.49
N LYS A 96 -15.70 -8.07 -4.74
CA LYS A 96 -17.12 -7.92 -4.34
C LYS A 96 -17.74 -6.56 -4.72
N GLY A 97 -17.42 -6.05 -5.92
CA GLY A 97 -17.99 -4.78 -6.39
C GLY A 97 -17.23 -3.51 -5.99
N VAL A 98 -16.08 -3.63 -5.30
CA VAL A 98 -15.31 -2.48 -4.78
C VAL A 98 -13.86 -2.56 -5.23
N PHE A 99 -13.29 -1.43 -5.66
CA PHE A 99 -11.85 -1.29 -5.88
C PHE A 99 -11.13 -1.06 -4.55
N PHE A 100 -10.27 -1.99 -4.17
CA PHE A 100 -9.35 -1.83 -3.06
C PHE A 100 -8.01 -1.35 -3.60
N ILE A 101 -7.57 -0.20 -3.10
CA ILE A 101 -6.34 0.45 -3.54
C ILE A 101 -5.45 0.67 -2.33
N GLN A 102 -4.28 0.05 -2.30
CA GLN A 102 -3.35 0.10 -1.18
C GLN A 102 -2.03 0.70 -1.59
N ALA A 103 -1.44 1.57 -0.78
CA ALA A 103 -0.10 2.07 -1.06
C ALA A 103 0.80 2.09 0.17
N ILE A 104 2.07 1.73 -0.04
CA ILE A 104 3.11 1.73 1.00
C ILE A 104 4.39 2.39 0.49
N VAL A 105 5.18 2.89 1.43
CA VAL A 105 6.55 3.36 1.17
C VAL A 105 7.49 2.15 1.11
N PRO A 106 8.35 2.02 0.08
CA PRO A 106 9.36 0.97 0.03
C PRO A 106 10.32 1.07 1.24
N ARG A 107 10.76 -0.07 1.78
CA ARG A 107 11.80 -0.06 2.82
C ARG A 107 13.17 0.23 2.17
N PRO A 108 14.05 1.04 2.81
CA PRO A 108 15.37 1.34 2.28
C PRO A 108 16.20 0.07 2.04
N LEU A 109 17.10 0.10 1.05
CA LEU A 109 18.13 -0.92 0.79
C LEU A 109 17.61 -2.33 0.44
N ARG A 110 16.35 -2.43 0.00
CA ARG A 110 15.76 -3.68 -0.48
C ARG A 110 15.66 -3.69 -2.00
N ASP A 111 15.80 -4.88 -2.59
CA ASP A 111 15.57 -5.11 -4.02
C ASP A 111 14.08 -5.10 -4.37
N SER A 112 13.79 -5.09 -5.68
CA SER A 112 12.42 -5.04 -6.22
C SER A 112 11.57 -6.24 -5.78
N GLU A 113 12.15 -7.43 -5.65
CA GLU A 113 11.42 -8.63 -5.18
C GLU A 113 10.99 -8.47 -3.72
N SER A 114 11.87 -7.95 -2.88
CA SER A 114 11.57 -7.68 -1.48
C SER A 114 10.53 -6.58 -1.30
N HIS A 115 10.50 -5.59 -2.20
CA HIS A 115 9.45 -4.57 -2.26
C HIS A 115 8.10 -5.18 -2.67
N LEU A 116 8.07 -6.03 -3.69
CA LEU A 116 6.87 -6.74 -4.10
C LEU A 116 6.33 -7.65 -2.98
N ALA A 117 7.20 -8.38 -2.30
CA ALA A 117 6.82 -9.23 -1.17
C ALA A 117 6.20 -8.41 -0.03
N ALA A 118 6.78 -7.26 0.31
CA ALA A 118 6.23 -6.38 1.34
C ALA A 118 4.87 -5.76 0.94
N LEU A 119 4.71 -5.35 -0.32
CA LEU A 119 3.43 -4.83 -0.83
C LEU A 119 2.36 -5.93 -0.87
N ARG A 120 2.74 -7.15 -1.24
CA ARG A 120 1.84 -8.31 -1.24
C ARG A 120 1.37 -8.64 0.17
N GLU A 121 2.28 -8.76 1.12
CA GLU A 121 1.96 -9.01 2.54
C GLU A 121 1.00 -7.95 3.09
N PHE A 122 1.25 -6.67 2.79
CA PHE A 122 0.36 -5.58 3.19
C PHE A 122 -1.02 -5.69 2.53
N SER A 123 -1.08 -5.94 1.22
CA SER A 123 -2.34 -6.11 0.50
C SER A 123 -3.14 -7.29 1.04
N ASP A 124 -2.50 -8.42 1.35
CA ASP A 124 -3.17 -9.60 1.89
C ASP A 124 -3.74 -9.33 3.28
N ALA A 125 -3.02 -8.57 4.12
CA ALA A 125 -3.52 -8.15 5.43
C ALA A 125 -4.75 -7.22 5.31
N VAL A 126 -4.74 -6.27 4.38
CA VAL A 126 -5.89 -5.37 4.12
C VAL A 126 -7.08 -6.15 3.54
N LEU A 127 -6.81 -7.12 2.67
CA LEU A 127 -7.82 -7.93 1.98
C LEU A 127 -8.22 -9.21 2.75
N LEU A 128 -7.80 -9.37 4.01
CA LEU A 128 -8.08 -10.58 4.79
C LEU A 128 -9.58 -10.95 4.82
N ASN A 129 -10.45 -9.94 4.88
CA ASN A 129 -11.91 -10.11 4.90
C ASN A 129 -12.55 -10.11 3.49
N TYR A 130 -11.73 -9.96 2.45
CA TYR A 130 -12.12 -9.87 1.04
C TYR A 130 -11.27 -10.83 0.19
N PRO A 131 -11.29 -12.15 0.50
CA PRO A 131 -10.49 -13.11 -0.24
C PRO A 131 -10.92 -13.12 -1.73
N PRO A 132 -9.97 -13.31 -2.65
CA PRO A 132 -10.28 -13.42 -4.07
C PRO A 132 -11.19 -14.62 -4.35
N VAL A 133 -12.21 -14.42 -5.19
CA VAL A 133 -13.09 -15.48 -5.67
C VAL A 133 -12.83 -15.75 -7.16
N PRO A 134 -12.21 -16.89 -7.53
CA PRO A 134 -12.07 -17.30 -8.92
C PRO A 134 -13.44 -17.64 -9.56
N PRO A 135 -13.58 -17.53 -10.89
CA PRO A 135 -12.56 -17.17 -11.87
C PRO A 135 -12.27 -15.66 -11.88
N PHE A 136 -11.00 -15.31 -12.10
CA PHE A 136 -10.61 -13.91 -12.20
C PHE A 136 -11.02 -13.28 -13.53
N ASP A 137 -11.49 -12.03 -13.48
CA ASP A 137 -11.75 -11.22 -14.67
C ASP A 137 -10.43 -10.64 -15.21
N ALA A 138 -9.84 -11.33 -16.18
CA ALA A 138 -8.61 -10.89 -16.85
C ALA A 138 -8.80 -9.57 -17.61
N ALA A 139 -9.96 -9.35 -18.24
CA ALA A 139 -10.26 -8.08 -18.91
C ALA A 139 -10.45 -6.95 -17.89
N GLY A 140 -10.97 -7.25 -16.70
CA GLY A 140 -10.97 -6.34 -15.55
C GLY A 140 -9.56 -5.94 -15.11
N ALA A 141 -8.63 -6.90 -15.05
CA ALA A 141 -7.23 -6.64 -14.71
C ALA A 141 -6.53 -5.74 -15.76
N GLU A 142 -6.70 -6.03 -17.05
CA GLU A 142 -6.15 -5.21 -18.13
C GLU A 142 -6.69 -3.78 -18.10
N ARG A 143 -7.96 -3.59 -17.74
CA ARG A 143 -8.55 -2.25 -17.56
C ARG A 143 -7.95 -1.50 -16.36
N ILE A 144 -7.63 -2.21 -15.28
CA ILE A 144 -6.91 -1.61 -14.15
C ILE A 144 -5.55 -1.11 -14.60
N ASP A 145 -4.78 -1.93 -15.32
CA ASP A 145 -3.48 -1.54 -15.88
C ASP A 145 -3.62 -0.29 -16.77
N ALA A 146 -4.53 -0.31 -17.74
CA ALA A 146 -4.74 0.78 -18.68
C ALA A 146 -5.15 2.09 -17.98
N SER A 147 -6.02 2.01 -16.97
CA SER A 147 -6.47 3.19 -16.22
C SER A 147 -5.34 3.83 -15.41
N VAL A 148 -4.48 3.01 -14.81
CA VAL A 148 -3.31 3.48 -14.06
C VAL A 148 -2.33 4.18 -15.00
N GLU A 149 -2.05 3.58 -16.17
CA GLU A 149 -1.16 4.17 -17.17
C GLU A 149 -1.71 5.48 -17.74
N GLU A 150 -3.00 5.54 -18.05
CA GLU A 150 -3.66 6.76 -18.57
C GLU A 150 -3.54 7.92 -17.57
N VAL A 151 -3.90 7.69 -16.31
CA VAL A 151 -3.83 8.73 -15.27
C VAL A 151 -2.38 9.14 -14.98
N ALA A 152 -1.44 8.19 -15.05
CA ALA A 152 -0.01 8.47 -14.87
C ALA A 152 0.52 9.42 -15.94
N GLN A 153 0.17 9.19 -17.21
CA GLN A 153 0.53 10.06 -18.34
C GLN A 153 0.00 11.49 -18.15
N GLN A 154 -1.24 11.63 -17.69
CA GLN A 154 -1.87 12.94 -17.46
C GLN A 154 -1.28 13.70 -16.26
N SER A 155 -0.68 12.98 -15.30
CA SER A 155 -0.24 13.53 -14.01
C SER A 155 1.27 13.74 -13.90
N GLY A 156 2.04 13.49 -14.98
CA GLY A 156 3.50 13.54 -14.93
C GLY A 156 4.07 12.49 -13.95
N ILE A 157 3.46 11.31 -13.90
CA ILE A 157 3.84 10.19 -13.05
C ILE A 157 4.33 9.05 -13.95
N VAL A 158 5.35 8.35 -13.48
CA VAL A 158 5.89 7.15 -14.12
C VAL A 158 5.47 5.95 -13.28
N VAL A 159 4.79 5.01 -13.92
CA VAL A 159 4.36 3.75 -13.33
C VAL A 159 5.14 2.60 -13.94
N SER A 160 5.46 1.60 -13.13
CA SER A 160 6.12 0.37 -13.59
C SER A 160 5.46 -0.82 -12.90
N LYS A 161 4.90 -1.72 -13.71
CA LYS A 161 4.23 -2.91 -13.20
C LYS A 161 5.26 -3.84 -12.53
N LEU A 162 4.93 -4.31 -11.33
CA LEU A 162 5.73 -5.27 -10.59
C LEU A 162 5.17 -6.66 -10.88
N VAL A 163 5.90 -7.41 -11.70
CA VAL A 163 5.58 -8.80 -12.03
C VAL A 163 6.52 -9.69 -11.22
N ALA A 164 5.97 -10.71 -10.57
CA ALA A 164 6.76 -11.79 -9.98
C ALA A 164 7.12 -12.81 -11.06
#